data_AF-A0AAV2C0R4-F1
#
_entry.id   AF-A0AAV2C0R4-F1
#
_cell.length_a   1.000
_cell.length_b   1.000
_cell.length_c   1.000
_cell.angle_alpha   90.00
_cell.angle_beta   90.00
_cell.angle_gamma   90.00
#
_symmetry.space_group_name_H-M   'P 1'
#
loop_
_entity.id
_entity.type
_entity.pdbx_description
1 polymer ?
#
loop_
_entity_poly.entity_id
_entity_poly.type
_entity_poly.pdbx_seq_one_letter_code
_entity_poly.pdbx_strand_id
1 'polypeptide(L)'
;MASYLSAIAVLGVPAEVYMFGIHILYFYVSYPIGVVIASYVCLPVFFKSGGCTAYEMLYMAVVLYAPALALSAVTNVSIWTSVISVGAVCMFYCTLGGMKAVLWTDLFQAMLMFIGIFAIVIKGFSDIGFSEVFRIGYEEDRIAVPTLSPSLTERYTVWNLLIQGCIYSLMTFGANQIQIQRLLTLKNISRSRMALYLSIPLNVLFYILACVAGLVIYAHFYKCDPLTASNKPISAADQLFSTVSFVF
;
A
#
# COMPACT_ATOMS: atom_id res chain seq x y z
N MET A 1 -5.95 7.15 -1.77
CA MET A 1 -5.81 5.68 -1.82
C MET A 1 -4.68 5.25 -2.75
N ALA A 2 -4.83 5.34 -4.08
CA ALA A 2 -3.86 4.77 -5.04
C ALA A 2 -2.38 5.17 -4.81
N SER A 3 -2.07 6.45 -4.65
CA SER A 3 -0.69 6.92 -4.82
C SER A 3 0.26 6.66 -3.65
N TYR A 4 -0.23 6.43 -2.43
CA TYR A 4 0.63 6.12 -1.28
C TYR A 4 0.70 4.61 -1.00
N LEU A 5 -0.36 3.89 -1.37
CA LEU A 5 -0.53 2.47 -1.06
C LEU A 5 -0.05 1.56 -2.21
N SER A 6 0.16 2.10 -3.41
CA SER A 6 0.31 1.29 -4.62
C SER A 6 1.40 0.21 -4.57
N ALA A 7 2.68 0.61 -4.52
CA ALA A 7 3.76 -0.35 -4.64
C ALA A 7 4.04 -1.06 -3.31
N ILE A 8 4.01 -0.31 -2.21
CA ILE A 8 4.27 -0.83 -0.86
C ILE A 8 3.19 -1.80 -0.41
N ALA A 9 1.90 -1.54 -0.68
CA ALA A 9 0.85 -2.44 -0.22
C ALA A 9 0.73 -3.70 -1.11
N VAL A 10 0.94 -3.60 -2.42
CA VAL A 10 0.87 -4.76 -3.33
C VAL A 10 2.00 -5.76 -3.06
N LEU A 11 3.22 -5.27 -2.85
CA LEU A 11 4.39 -6.13 -2.66
C LEU A 11 4.66 -6.40 -1.18
N GLY A 12 4.57 -5.35 -0.35
CA GLY A 12 4.95 -5.40 1.06
C GLY A 12 3.95 -6.13 1.94
N VAL A 13 2.63 -6.02 1.71
CA VAL A 13 1.64 -6.70 2.57
C VAL A 13 1.71 -8.22 2.40
N PRO A 14 1.70 -8.79 1.18
CA PRO A 14 1.87 -10.22 1.01
C PRO A 14 3.20 -10.73 1.56
N ALA A 15 4.29 -9.95 1.40
CA ALA A 15 5.61 -10.28 1.95
C ALA A 15 5.60 -10.25 3.50
N GLU A 16 4.97 -9.27 4.11
CA GLU A 16 4.80 -9.19 5.57
C GLU A 16 4.00 -10.40 6.09
N VAL A 17 2.92 -10.77 5.41
CA VAL A 17 2.10 -11.93 5.77
C VAL A 17 2.87 -13.23 5.58
N TYR A 18 3.68 -13.34 4.54
CA TYR A 18 4.57 -14.48 4.34
C TYR A 18 5.56 -14.64 5.50
N MET A 19 6.14 -13.53 5.98
CA MET A 19 7.18 -13.54 7.00
C MET A 19 6.64 -13.64 8.43
N PHE A 20 5.52 -12.96 8.73
CA PHE A 20 5.03 -12.75 10.09
C PHE A 20 3.53 -13.03 10.27
N GLY A 21 2.80 -13.41 9.23
CA GLY A 21 1.37 -13.72 9.32
C GLY A 21 0.44 -12.51 9.23
N ILE A 22 -0.87 -12.74 9.41
CA ILE A 22 -1.94 -11.78 9.12
C ILE A 22 -2.14 -10.69 10.18
N HIS A 23 -1.23 -10.55 11.14
CA HIS A 23 -1.34 -9.60 12.25
C HIS A 23 -1.63 -8.16 11.79
N ILE A 24 -1.13 -7.77 10.61
CA ILE A 24 -1.37 -6.46 9.99
C ILE A 24 -2.87 -6.14 9.78
N LEU A 25 -3.78 -7.11 9.79
CA LEU A 25 -5.22 -6.85 9.72
C LEU A 25 -5.76 -6.10 10.95
N TYR A 26 -5.14 -6.28 12.13
CA TYR A 26 -5.57 -5.60 13.37
C TYR A 26 -5.37 -4.08 13.31
N PHE A 27 -4.42 -3.61 12.50
CA PHE A 27 -4.26 -2.18 12.20
C PHE A 27 -5.54 -1.55 11.63
N TYR A 28 -6.32 -2.30 10.84
CA TYR A 28 -7.55 -1.80 10.22
C TYR A 28 -8.74 -1.72 11.18
N VAL A 29 -8.62 -2.24 12.40
CA VAL A 29 -9.65 -2.09 13.44
C VAL A 29 -9.70 -0.65 13.95
N SER A 30 -8.55 -0.01 14.16
CA SER A 30 -8.46 1.38 14.64
C SER A 30 -8.36 2.42 13.52
N TYR A 31 -7.99 2.02 12.30
CA TYR A 31 -7.89 2.92 11.16
C TYR A 31 -9.15 3.79 10.93
N PRO A 32 -10.40 3.26 10.97
CA PRO A 32 -11.61 4.07 10.80
C PRO A 32 -11.73 5.19 11.84
N ILE A 33 -11.31 4.94 13.08
CA ILE A 33 -11.38 5.91 14.17
C ILE A 33 -10.51 7.13 13.82
N GLY A 34 -9.26 6.90 13.40
CA GLY A 34 -8.38 8.01 13.03
C GLY A 34 -8.83 8.73 11.75
N VAL A 35 -9.49 8.06 10.80
CA VAL A 35 -10.15 8.73 9.66
C VAL A 35 -11.27 9.64 10.12
N VAL A 36 -12.11 9.21 11.07
CA VAL A 36 -13.18 10.04 11.64
C VAL A 36 -12.57 11.27 12.30
N ILE A 37 -11.54 11.10 13.14
CA ILE A 37 -10.85 12.23 13.80
C ILE A 37 -10.28 13.19 12.75
N ALA A 38 -9.57 12.70 11.74
CA ALA A 38 -9.02 13.53 10.67
C ALA A 38 -10.11 14.31 9.91
N SER A 39 -11.28 13.71 9.70
CA SER A 39 -12.41 14.32 8.98
C SER A 39 -13.06 15.50 9.73
N TYR A 40 -13.00 15.50 11.06
CA TYR A 40 -13.57 16.55 11.91
C TYR A 40 -12.55 17.57 12.39
N VAL A 41 -11.29 17.18 12.58
CA VAL A 41 -10.24 18.06 13.10
C VAL A 41 -9.43 18.68 11.97
N CYS A 42 -8.82 17.87 11.11
CA CYS A 42 -7.88 18.33 10.09
C CYS A 42 -8.60 18.99 8.92
N LEU A 43 -9.64 18.34 8.40
CA LEU A 43 -10.35 18.78 7.20
C LEU A 43 -10.91 20.22 7.27
N PRO A 44 -11.61 20.67 8.34
CA PRO A 44 -12.11 22.05 8.39
C PRO A 44 -10.99 23.09 8.52
N VAL A 45 -9.83 22.73 9.08
CA VAL A 45 -8.68 23.63 9.16
C VAL A 45 -8.15 23.90 7.76
N PHE A 46 -7.91 22.86 6.96
CA PHE A 46 -7.39 23.01 5.59
C PHE A 46 -8.34 23.75 4.64
N PHE A 47 -9.65 23.53 4.77
CA PHE A 47 -10.65 24.29 3.99
C PHE A 47 -10.67 25.80 4.35
N LYS A 48 -10.23 26.18 5.56
CA LYS A 48 -10.14 27.59 5.98
C LYS A 48 -8.79 28.23 5.65
N SER A 49 -7.70 27.49 5.70
CA SER A 49 -6.34 28.04 5.56
C SER A 49 -5.82 28.08 4.11
N GLY A 50 -6.39 27.30 3.18
CA GLY A 50 -6.13 27.41 1.73
C GLY A 50 -4.67 27.24 1.28
N GLY A 51 -3.75 26.85 2.17
CA GLY A 51 -2.31 26.88 1.93
C GLY A 51 -1.75 25.57 1.38
N CYS A 52 -0.82 25.68 0.42
CA CYS A 52 0.10 24.61 0.05
C CYS A 52 1.38 24.71 0.88
N THR A 53 1.86 23.60 1.45
CA THR A 53 3.06 23.55 2.29
C THR A 53 4.34 23.43 1.44
N ALA A 54 5.27 24.38 1.60
CA ALA A 54 6.51 24.46 0.82
C ALA A 54 7.48 23.27 1.03
N TYR A 55 7.40 22.58 2.17
CA TYR A 55 8.21 21.40 2.50
C TYR A 55 8.11 20.27 1.46
N GLU A 56 7.00 20.17 0.74
CA GLU A 56 6.72 19.02 -0.12
C GLU A 56 7.26 19.15 -1.54
N MET A 57 7.67 20.35 -1.97
CA MET A 57 8.45 20.48 -3.20
C MET A 57 9.77 19.69 -3.13
N LEU A 58 10.36 19.60 -1.93
CA LEU A 58 11.59 18.82 -1.71
C LEU A 58 11.32 17.31 -1.72
N TYR A 59 10.19 16.86 -1.16
CA TYR A 59 9.84 15.43 -1.15
C TYR A 59 9.52 14.90 -2.56
N MET A 60 8.83 15.68 -3.39
CA MET A 60 8.49 15.27 -4.75
C MET A 60 9.73 15.06 -5.63
N ALA A 61 10.83 15.78 -5.38
CA ALA A 61 12.09 15.55 -6.07
C ALA A 61 12.68 14.16 -5.77
N VAL A 62 12.54 13.68 -4.52
CA VAL A 62 12.95 12.32 -4.13
C VAL A 62 12.05 11.27 -4.77
N VAL A 63 10.74 11.51 -4.83
CA VAL A 63 9.79 10.57 -5.46
C VAL A 63 10.08 10.39 -6.95
N LEU A 64 10.49 11.45 -7.66
CA LEU A 64 10.85 11.37 -9.09
C LEU A 64 12.08 10.49 -9.35
N TYR A 65 12.95 10.31 -8.35
CA TYR A 65 14.16 9.52 -8.49
C TYR A 65 13.90 8.03 -8.69
N ALA A 66 12.90 7.45 -8.03
CA ALA A 66 12.60 6.02 -8.13
C ALA A 66 12.24 5.55 -9.57
N PRO A 67 11.30 6.18 -10.30
CA PRO A 67 11.03 5.81 -11.69
C PRO A 67 12.19 6.16 -12.62
N ALA A 68 12.96 7.22 -12.34
CA ALA A 68 14.15 7.56 -13.13
C ALA A 68 15.27 6.51 -12.97
N LEU A 69 15.47 5.98 -11.76
CA LEU A 69 16.40 4.90 -11.47
C LEU A 69 15.97 3.61 -12.18
N ALA A 70 14.68 3.26 -12.12
CA ALA A 70 14.13 2.10 -12.83
C ALA A 70 14.33 2.23 -14.35
N LEU A 71 14.05 3.41 -14.92
CA LEU A 71 14.27 3.68 -16.34
C LEU A 71 15.74 3.55 -16.72
N SER A 72 16.64 4.14 -15.93
CA SER A 72 18.09 4.06 -16.12
C SER A 72 18.57 2.61 -16.09
N ALA A 73 18.05 1.78 -15.18
CA ALA A 73 18.40 0.37 -15.07
C ALA A 73 17.96 -0.46 -16.29
N VAL A 74 16.80 -0.18 -16.88
CA VAL A 74 16.26 -0.94 -18.02
C VAL A 74 16.82 -0.46 -19.36
N THR A 75 17.00 0.85 -19.52
CA THR A 75 17.45 1.45 -20.79
C THR A 75 18.96 1.67 -20.87
N ASN A 76 19.67 1.44 -19.76
CA ASN A 76 21.12 1.61 -19.64
C ASN A 76 21.61 3.03 -20.00
N VAL A 77 20.75 4.04 -19.78
CA VAL A 77 21.07 5.46 -19.97
C VAL A 77 21.43 6.13 -18.65
N SER A 78 22.16 7.24 -18.71
CA SER A 78 22.54 8.03 -17.52
C SER A 78 21.32 8.41 -16.67
N ILE A 79 21.49 8.36 -15.34
CA ILE A 79 20.42 8.70 -14.41
C ILE A 79 19.96 10.14 -14.56
N TRP A 80 20.86 11.07 -14.89
CA TRP A 80 20.51 12.48 -15.12
C TRP A 80 19.59 12.65 -16.34
N THR A 81 19.86 11.92 -17.42
CA THR A 81 19.01 11.89 -18.62
C THR A 81 17.64 11.25 -18.31
N SER A 82 17.62 10.22 -17.44
CA SER A 82 16.38 9.58 -16.99
C SER A 82 15.53 10.52 -16.12
N VAL A 83 16.14 11.23 -15.17
CA VAL A 83 15.45 12.20 -14.31
C VAL A 83 14.84 13.33 -15.14
N ILE A 84 15.61 13.89 -16.07
CA ILE A 84 15.13 15.00 -16.92
C ILE A 84 14.00 14.52 -17.85
N SER A 85 14.14 13.35 -18.47
CA SER A 85 13.11 12.83 -19.39
C SER A 85 11.81 12.47 -18.67
N VAL A 86 11.87 11.74 -17.55
CA VAL A 86 10.68 11.41 -16.74
C VAL A 86 10.07 12.70 -16.18
N GLY A 87 10.88 13.64 -15.70
CA GLY A 87 10.42 14.95 -15.22
C GLY A 87 9.73 15.77 -16.30
N ALA A 88 10.27 15.82 -17.51
CA ALA A 88 9.70 16.55 -18.64
C ALA A 88 8.37 15.94 -19.11
N VAL A 89 8.30 14.61 -19.26
CA VAL A 89 7.05 13.91 -19.58
C VAL A 89 6.01 14.15 -18.47
N CYS A 90 6.43 14.05 -17.21
CA CYS A 90 5.59 14.29 -16.05
C CYS A 90 4.99 15.70 -16.04
N MET A 91 5.85 16.71 -16.20
CA MET A 91 5.45 18.10 -16.29
C MET A 91 4.50 18.33 -17.46
N PHE A 92 4.79 17.75 -18.63
CA PHE A 92 3.97 17.91 -19.83
C PHE A 92 2.55 17.37 -19.61
N TYR A 93 2.39 16.14 -19.12
CA TYR A 93 1.04 15.60 -18.92
C TYR A 93 0.33 16.24 -17.71
N CYS A 94 1.04 16.68 -16.68
CA CYS A 94 0.45 17.35 -15.52
C CYS A 94 -0.05 18.77 -15.86
N THR A 95 0.66 19.49 -16.72
CA THR A 95 0.26 20.84 -17.17
C THR A 95 -0.94 20.79 -18.11
N LEU A 96 -0.98 19.81 -19.03
CA LEU A 96 -2.12 19.63 -19.94
C LEU A 96 -3.37 19.08 -19.25
N GLY A 97 -3.21 18.10 -18.36
CA GLY A 97 -4.32 17.38 -17.76
C GLY A 97 -4.82 17.93 -16.42
N GLY A 98 -3.97 18.70 -15.73
CA GLY A 98 -4.23 19.20 -14.38
C GLY A 98 -4.53 18.10 -13.37
N MET A 99 -5.07 18.49 -12.21
CA MET A 99 -5.37 17.56 -11.12
C MET A 99 -6.45 16.53 -11.47
N LYS A 100 -7.31 16.82 -12.45
CA LYS A 100 -8.30 15.84 -12.93
C LYS A 100 -7.64 14.67 -13.67
N ALA A 101 -6.67 14.91 -14.54
CA ALA A 101 -5.98 13.84 -15.25
C ALA A 101 -5.14 12.97 -14.30
N VAL A 102 -4.49 13.59 -13.30
CA VAL A 102 -3.77 12.86 -12.26
C VAL A 102 -4.70 11.92 -11.51
N LEU A 103 -5.91 12.36 -11.15
CA LEU A 103 -6.90 11.49 -10.50
C LEU A 103 -7.39 10.33 -11.39
N TRP A 104 -7.52 10.54 -12.70
CA TRP A 104 -7.88 9.47 -13.64
C TRP A 104 -6.78 8.43 -13.77
N THR A 105 -5.52 8.85 -13.92
CA THR A 105 -4.38 7.92 -14.00
C THR A 105 -4.23 7.10 -12.71
N ASP A 106 -4.41 7.72 -11.54
CA ASP A 106 -4.45 7.03 -10.24
C ASP A 106 -5.59 6.00 -10.17
N LEU A 107 -6.75 6.29 -10.75
CA LEU A 107 -7.89 5.36 -10.79
C LEU A 107 -7.56 4.12 -11.61
N PHE A 108 -6.97 4.30 -12.80
CA PHE A 108 -6.51 3.17 -13.63
C PHE A 108 -5.46 2.32 -12.91
N GLN A 109 -4.50 2.97 -12.24
CA GLN A 109 -3.50 2.27 -11.43
C GLN A 109 -4.13 1.45 -10.31
N ALA A 110 -5.09 2.01 -9.58
CA ALA A 110 -5.82 1.28 -8.54
C ALA A 110 -6.57 0.06 -9.11
N MET A 111 -7.25 0.21 -10.25
CA MET A 111 -7.96 -0.90 -10.89
C MET A 111 -7.01 -2.04 -11.27
N LEU A 112 -5.85 -1.73 -11.86
CA LEU A 112 -4.83 -2.73 -12.20
C LEU A 112 -4.31 -3.46 -10.97
N MET A 113 -4.10 -2.76 -9.86
CA MET A 113 -3.67 -3.39 -8.60
C MET A 113 -4.70 -4.38 -8.06
N PHE A 114 -5.99 -4.00 -8.08
CA PHE A 114 -7.07 -4.90 -7.66
C PHE A 114 -7.11 -6.14 -8.55
N ILE A 115 -7.03 -5.98 -9.87
CA ILE A 115 -7.01 -7.09 -10.83
C ILE A 115 -5.83 -8.04 -10.56
N GLY A 116 -4.63 -7.49 -10.35
CA GLY A 116 -3.43 -8.30 -10.10
C GLY A 116 -3.53 -9.15 -8.84
N ILE A 117 -3.95 -8.56 -7.72
CA ILE A 117 -4.16 -9.30 -6.47
C ILE A 117 -5.27 -10.34 -6.63
N PHE A 118 -6.38 -10.00 -7.30
CA PHE A 118 -7.48 -10.93 -7.50
C PHE A 118 -7.06 -12.14 -8.33
N ALA A 119 -6.26 -11.93 -9.38
CA ALA A 119 -5.73 -12.99 -10.22
C ALA A 119 -4.87 -13.99 -9.40
N ILE A 120 -4.01 -13.47 -8.52
CA ILE A 120 -3.15 -14.30 -7.64
C ILE A 120 -3.99 -15.11 -6.66
N VAL A 121 -4.98 -14.48 -6.03
CA VAL A 121 -5.87 -15.19 -5.09
C VAL A 121 -6.65 -16.31 -5.78
N ILE A 122 -7.22 -16.04 -6.97
CA ILE A 122 -7.95 -17.06 -7.74
C ILE A 122 -7.02 -18.20 -8.15
N LYS A 123 -5.86 -17.88 -8.73
CA LYS A 123 -4.91 -18.90 -9.20
C LYS A 123 -4.40 -19.75 -8.03
N GLY A 124 -4.05 -19.11 -6.92
CA GLY A 124 -3.60 -19.80 -5.72
C GLY A 124 -4.63 -20.75 -5.13
N PHE A 125 -5.89 -20.32 -5.05
CA PHE A 125 -6.99 -21.19 -4.61
C PHE A 125 -7.28 -22.33 -5.58
N SER A 126 -7.08 -22.13 -6.88
CA SER A 126 -7.22 -23.19 -7.88
C SER A 126 -6.13 -24.26 -7.76
N ASP A 127 -4.91 -23.85 -7.41
CA ASP A 127 -3.75 -24.76 -7.40
C ASP A 127 -3.58 -25.51 -6.07
N ILE A 128 -3.85 -24.84 -4.95
CA ILE A 128 -3.66 -25.41 -3.61
C ILE A 128 -5.00 -25.92 -3.03
N GLY A 129 -6.09 -25.25 -3.38
CA GLY A 129 -7.41 -25.45 -2.77
C GLY A 129 -7.70 -24.44 -1.66
N PHE A 130 -8.89 -23.83 -1.69
CA PHE A 130 -9.30 -22.80 -0.73
C PHE A 130 -9.09 -23.22 0.73
N SER A 131 -9.63 -24.37 1.14
CA SER A 131 -9.55 -24.84 2.53
C SER A 131 -8.12 -25.15 2.97
N GLU A 132 -7.29 -25.61 2.03
CA GLU A 132 -5.93 -26.03 2.32
C GLU A 132 -5.03 -24.83 2.62
N VAL A 133 -5.21 -23.71 1.93
CA VAL A 133 -4.49 -22.46 2.21
C VAL A 133 -4.72 -21.99 3.65
N PHE A 134 -5.97 -22.02 4.12
CA PHE A 134 -6.29 -21.62 5.50
C PHE A 134 -5.83 -22.66 6.52
N ARG A 135 -5.86 -23.95 6.18
CA ARG A 135 -5.33 -25.02 7.04
C ARG A 135 -3.83 -24.86 7.28
N ILE A 136 -3.05 -24.72 6.21
CA ILE A 136 -1.60 -24.49 6.28
C ILE A 136 -1.32 -23.19 7.03
N GLY A 137 -2.05 -22.12 6.74
CA GLY A 137 -1.89 -20.85 7.44
C GLY A 137 -2.16 -20.93 8.94
N TYR A 138 -3.08 -21.79 9.38
CA TYR A 138 -3.36 -22.01 10.80
C TYR A 138 -2.30 -22.90 11.47
N GLU A 139 -1.87 -23.99 10.80
CA GLU A 139 -0.86 -24.92 11.32
C GLU A 139 0.52 -24.27 11.47
N GLU A 140 0.88 -23.37 10.56
CA GLU A 140 2.16 -22.65 10.55
C GLU A 140 2.10 -21.29 11.27
N ASP A 141 1.08 -21.08 12.12
CA ASP A 141 0.90 -19.89 12.96
C ASP A 141 0.87 -18.56 12.18
N ARG A 142 0.50 -18.61 10.89
CA ARG A 142 0.33 -17.43 10.02
C ARG A 142 -1.03 -16.75 10.22
N ILE A 143 -2.00 -17.47 10.75
CA ILE A 143 -3.35 -17.00 11.11
C ILE A 143 -3.45 -16.94 12.64
N ALA A 144 -2.52 -16.23 13.27
CA ALA A 144 -2.45 -16.08 14.72
C ALA A 144 -2.97 -14.71 15.19
N VAL A 145 -3.53 -14.68 16.40
CA VAL A 145 -3.93 -13.44 17.05
C VAL A 145 -2.68 -12.78 17.66
N PRO A 146 -2.44 -11.47 17.44
CA PRO A 146 -1.33 -10.77 18.07
C PRO A 146 -1.39 -10.84 19.60
N THR A 147 -0.24 -10.78 20.26
CA THR A 147 -0.16 -10.78 21.72
C THR A 147 -0.84 -9.54 22.32
N LEU A 148 -1.45 -9.70 23.50
CA LEU A 148 -2.10 -8.60 24.23
C LEU A 148 -1.11 -7.83 25.13
N SER A 149 0.20 -8.09 25.01
CA SER A 149 1.21 -7.49 25.88
C SER A 149 1.37 -6.00 25.57
N PRO A 150 1.53 -5.13 26.58
CA PRO A 150 1.79 -3.70 26.39
C PRO A 150 3.28 -3.41 26.08
N SER A 151 4.06 -4.43 25.77
CA SER A 151 5.50 -4.31 25.53
C SER A 151 5.77 -3.55 24.22
N LEU A 152 6.70 -2.60 24.26
CA LEU A 152 7.18 -1.88 23.06
C LEU A 152 8.30 -2.65 22.32
N THR A 153 8.83 -3.71 22.93
CA THR A 153 9.91 -4.53 22.36
C THR A 153 9.38 -5.56 21.36
N GLU A 154 8.11 -5.95 21.49
CA GLU A 154 7.46 -6.89 20.58
C GLU A 154 7.03 -6.18 19.28
N ARG A 155 7.31 -6.81 18.13
CA ARG A 155 6.98 -6.26 16.80
C ARG A 155 5.47 -6.09 16.62
N TYR A 156 4.68 -7.08 17.05
CA TYR A 156 3.23 -7.10 16.90
C TYR A 156 2.54 -7.36 18.22
N THR A 157 1.90 -6.33 18.74
CA THR A 157 0.96 -6.44 19.85
C THR A 157 -0.36 -5.81 19.43
N VAL A 158 -1.47 -6.23 20.03
CA VAL A 158 -2.77 -5.61 19.74
C VAL A 158 -2.70 -4.10 19.98
N TRP A 159 -1.99 -3.67 21.04
CA TRP A 159 -1.84 -2.26 21.38
C TRP A 159 -1.04 -1.47 20.34
N ASN A 160 0.12 -1.98 19.92
CA ASN A 160 0.95 -1.26 18.97
C ASN A 160 0.27 -1.16 17.59
N LEU A 161 -0.46 -2.19 17.15
CA LEU A 161 -1.19 -2.20 15.89
C LEU A 161 -2.39 -1.26 15.91
N LEU A 162 -3.15 -1.23 17.02
CA LEU A 162 -4.27 -0.29 17.17
C LEU A 162 -3.79 1.16 17.22
N ILE A 163 -2.72 1.45 17.96
CA ILE A 163 -2.13 2.81 18.00
C ILE A 163 -1.61 3.20 16.62
N GLN A 164 -0.91 2.28 15.94
CA GLN A 164 -0.38 2.49 14.60
C GLN A 164 -1.49 2.81 13.59
N GLY A 165 -2.62 2.09 13.60
CA GLY A 165 -3.76 2.35 12.70
C GLY A 165 -4.36 3.74 12.87
N CYS A 166 -4.48 4.22 14.10
CA CYS A 166 -4.98 5.56 14.41
C CYS A 166 -3.98 6.65 13.98
N ILE A 167 -2.71 6.52 14.34
CA ILE A 167 -1.66 7.48 13.98
C ILE A 167 -1.51 7.54 12.46
N TYR A 168 -1.48 6.39 11.78
CA TYR A 168 -1.29 6.33 10.33
C TYR A 168 -2.43 7.02 9.57
N SER A 169 -3.68 6.80 9.97
CA SER A 169 -4.84 7.45 9.32
C SER A 169 -4.83 8.97 9.56
N LEU A 170 -4.47 9.41 10.77
CA LEU A 170 -4.27 10.84 11.07
C LEU A 170 -3.15 11.45 10.24
N MET A 171 -2.00 10.78 10.12
CA MET A 171 -0.88 11.27 9.31
C MET A 171 -1.26 11.33 7.82
N THR A 172 -1.96 10.31 7.33
CA THR A 172 -2.36 10.18 5.92
C THR A 172 -3.37 11.24 5.50
N PHE A 173 -4.31 11.64 6.36
CA PHE A 173 -5.36 12.60 5.99
C PHE A 173 -5.21 13.98 6.65
N GLY A 174 -4.35 14.08 7.67
CA GLY A 174 -4.11 15.30 8.42
C GLY A 174 -2.75 15.96 8.16
N ALA A 175 -1.77 15.23 7.62
CA ALA A 175 -0.44 15.77 7.36
C ALA A 175 0.08 15.49 5.93
N ASN A 176 -0.48 14.51 5.21
CA ASN A 176 -0.04 14.20 3.85
C ASN A 176 -0.69 15.13 2.82
N GLN A 177 0.10 16.01 2.23
CA GLN A 177 -0.41 16.99 1.26
C GLN A 177 -1.05 16.40 0.03
N ILE A 178 -0.57 15.28 -0.51
CA ILE A 178 -1.17 14.69 -1.71
C ILE A 178 -2.62 14.30 -1.42
N GLN A 179 -2.89 13.73 -0.23
CA GLN A 179 -4.27 13.41 0.16
C GLN A 179 -5.08 14.68 0.48
N ILE A 180 -4.50 15.64 1.20
CA ILE A 180 -5.18 16.90 1.55
C ILE A 180 -5.55 17.68 0.29
N GLN A 181 -4.62 17.87 -0.63
CA GLN A 181 -4.83 18.60 -1.88
C GLN A 181 -5.95 17.97 -2.73
N ARG A 182 -6.01 16.64 -2.79
CA ARG A 182 -7.11 15.92 -3.46
C ARG A 182 -8.45 16.18 -2.79
N LEU A 183 -8.49 16.15 -1.46
CA LEU A 183 -9.72 16.44 -0.70
C LEU A 183 -10.18 17.89 -0.88
N LEU A 184 -9.26 18.84 -1.05
CA LEU A 184 -9.54 20.25 -1.31
C LEU A 184 -10.02 20.52 -2.75
N THR A 185 -9.83 19.59 -3.70
CA THR A 185 -10.41 19.74 -5.06
C THR A 185 -11.93 19.57 -5.09
N LEU A 186 -12.50 19.00 -4.04
CA LEU A 186 -13.94 18.80 -3.93
C LEU A 186 -14.59 20.09 -3.45
N LYS A 187 -15.73 20.44 -4.07
CA LYS A 187 -16.42 21.72 -3.86
C LYS A 187 -16.73 22.04 -2.39
N ASN A 188 -17.11 21.02 -1.61
CA ASN A 188 -17.63 21.18 -0.26
C ASN A 188 -16.99 20.17 0.69
N ILE A 189 -16.81 20.58 1.95
CA ILE A 189 -16.29 19.73 3.02
C ILE A 189 -17.07 18.41 3.18
N SER A 190 -18.40 18.43 3.01
CA SER A 190 -19.23 17.22 3.10
C SER A 190 -18.90 16.18 2.02
N ARG A 191 -18.52 16.62 0.81
CA ARG A 191 -18.07 15.71 -0.25
C ARG A 191 -16.70 15.12 0.07
N SER A 192 -15.80 15.92 0.64
CA SER A 192 -14.49 15.45 1.09
C SER A 192 -14.61 14.45 2.24
N ARG A 193 -15.54 14.65 3.19
CA ARG A 193 -15.85 13.66 4.23
C ARG A 193 -16.40 12.36 3.64
N MET A 194 -17.34 12.45 2.69
CA MET A 194 -17.86 11.26 2.00
C MET A 194 -16.73 10.51 1.28
N ALA A 195 -15.83 11.20 0.59
CA ALA A 195 -14.68 10.59 -0.07
C ALA A 195 -13.73 9.89 0.92
N LEU A 196 -13.50 10.50 2.11
CA LEU A 196 -12.75 9.86 3.20
C LEU A 196 -13.42 8.58 3.68
N TYR A 197 -14.73 8.62 3.95
CA TYR A 197 -15.45 7.44 4.45
C TYR A 197 -15.54 6.32 3.41
N LEU A 198 -15.72 6.65 2.12
CA LEU A 198 -15.68 5.67 1.03
C LEU A 198 -14.30 5.03 0.87
N SER A 199 -13.23 5.71 1.28
CA SER A 199 -11.88 5.15 1.23
C SER A 199 -11.65 4.06 2.29
N ILE A 200 -12.39 4.06 3.40
CA ILE A 200 -12.24 3.06 4.47
C ILE A 200 -12.53 1.64 3.97
N PRO A 201 -13.75 1.31 3.47
CA PRO A 201 -14.07 -0.05 3.03
C PRO A 201 -13.20 -0.49 1.85
N LEU A 202 -12.83 0.42 0.94
CA LEU A 202 -11.94 0.10 -0.17
C LEU A 202 -10.54 -0.31 0.30
N ASN A 203 -9.97 0.42 1.27
CA ASN A 203 -8.68 0.07 1.85
C ASN A 203 -8.73 -1.24 2.62
N VAL A 204 -9.76 -1.44 3.45
CA VAL A 204 -9.95 -2.69 4.20
C VAL A 204 -10.05 -3.88 3.25
N LEU A 205 -10.87 -3.76 2.20
CA LEU A 205 -11.02 -4.81 1.19
C LEU A 205 -9.69 -5.13 0.51
N PHE A 206 -8.96 -4.10 0.07
CA PHE A 206 -7.67 -4.29 -0.59
C PHE A 206 -6.67 -5.04 0.29
N TYR A 207 -6.57 -4.66 1.57
CA TYR A 207 -5.63 -5.29 2.50
C TYR A 207 -6.03 -6.70 2.90
N ILE A 208 -7.32 -7.01 3.01
CA ILE A 208 -7.80 -8.38 3.18
C ILE A 208 -7.35 -9.24 2.00
N LEU A 209 -7.59 -8.78 0.77
CA LEU A 209 -7.17 -9.51 -0.43
C LEU A 209 -5.65 -9.68 -0.51
N ALA A 210 -4.88 -8.65 -0.13
CA ALA A 210 -3.42 -8.72 -0.07
C ALA A 210 -2.94 -9.72 1.01
N CYS A 211 -3.59 -9.78 2.17
CA CYS A 211 -3.27 -10.78 3.20
C CYS A 211 -3.57 -12.20 2.73
N VAL A 212 -4.71 -12.41 2.06
CA VAL A 212 -5.05 -13.70 1.46
C VAL A 212 -4.03 -14.07 0.38
N ALA A 213 -3.59 -13.12 -0.46
CA ALA A 213 -2.52 -13.36 -1.42
C ALA A 213 -1.21 -13.76 -0.72
N GLY A 214 -0.84 -13.12 0.39
CA GLY A 214 0.31 -13.51 1.21
C GLY A 214 0.21 -14.93 1.76
N LEU A 215 -0.96 -15.32 2.27
CA LEU A 215 -1.23 -16.69 2.73
C LEU A 215 -1.14 -17.71 1.60
N VAL A 216 -1.67 -17.39 0.43
CA VAL A 216 -1.56 -18.22 -0.78
C VAL A 216 -0.10 -18.43 -1.17
N ILE A 217 0.68 -17.36 -1.22
CA ILE A 217 2.11 -17.42 -1.56
C ILE A 217 2.85 -18.27 -0.52
N TYR A 218 2.54 -18.09 0.76
CA TYR A 218 3.11 -18.89 1.83
C TYR A 218 2.75 -20.38 1.69
N ALA A 219 1.47 -20.70 1.49
CA ALA A 219 0.99 -22.07 1.31
C ALA A 219 1.57 -22.75 0.05
N HIS A 220 1.98 -21.98 -0.96
CA HIS A 220 2.67 -22.52 -2.13
C HIS A 220 4.12 -22.92 -1.79
N PHE A 221 4.83 -22.08 -1.03
CA PHE A 221 6.26 -22.24 -0.76
C PHE A 221 6.61 -22.84 0.60
N TYR A 222 5.64 -23.17 1.47
CA TYR A 222 5.92 -23.63 2.84
C TYR A 222 6.82 -24.87 2.92
N LYS A 223 6.81 -25.74 1.90
CA LYS A 223 7.69 -26.92 1.79
C LYS A 223 9.07 -26.64 1.19
N CYS A 224 9.22 -25.53 0.46
CA CYS A 224 10.45 -25.17 -0.24
C CYS A 224 10.59 -23.64 -0.21
N ASP A 225 10.94 -23.12 0.95
CA ASP A 225 11.00 -21.68 1.18
C ASP A 225 12.12 -21.04 0.35
N PRO A 226 11.79 -20.18 -0.64
CA PRO A 226 12.76 -19.57 -1.54
C PRO A 226 13.71 -18.59 -0.82
N LEU A 227 13.39 -18.12 0.39
CA LEU A 227 14.29 -17.25 1.19
C LEU A 227 15.42 -18.04 1.86
N THR A 228 15.19 -19.31 2.19
CA THR A 228 16.14 -20.16 2.91
C THR A 228 16.73 -21.27 2.05
N ALA A 229 16.22 -21.47 0.83
CA ALA A 229 16.74 -22.43 -0.14
C ALA A 229 18.24 -22.23 -0.42
N SER A 230 18.98 -23.33 -0.58
CA SER A 230 20.45 -23.32 -0.77
C SER A 230 20.90 -22.51 -1.97
N ASN A 231 20.06 -22.41 -3.01
CA ASN A 231 20.32 -21.63 -4.22
C ASN A 231 19.96 -20.13 -4.09
N LYS A 232 19.39 -19.69 -2.95
CA LYS A 232 18.89 -18.32 -2.66
C LYS A 232 18.38 -17.59 -3.91
N PRO A 233 17.30 -18.09 -4.54
CA PRO A 233 16.75 -17.48 -5.75
C PRO A 233 16.26 -16.03 -5.51
N ILE A 234 15.97 -15.66 -4.27
CA ILE A 234 15.58 -14.31 -3.87
C ILE A 234 16.42 -13.83 -2.68
N SER A 235 16.74 -12.54 -2.66
CA SER A 235 17.55 -11.91 -1.60
C SER A 235 16.71 -11.12 -0.59
N ALA A 236 15.46 -10.79 -0.93
CA ALA A 236 14.55 -10.01 -0.09
C ALA A 236 13.10 -10.47 -0.24
N ALA A 237 12.31 -10.35 0.82
CA ALA A 237 10.90 -10.77 0.83
C ALA A 237 10.04 -10.02 -0.20
N ASP A 238 10.39 -8.77 -0.52
CA ASP A 238 9.67 -7.95 -1.50
C ASP A 238 9.75 -8.52 -2.94
N GLN A 239 10.70 -9.44 -3.20
CA GLN A 239 10.89 -10.14 -4.47
C GLN A 239 10.02 -11.41 -4.59
N LEU A 240 9.28 -11.79 -3.54
CA LEU A 240 8.41 -12.97 -3.56
C LEU A 240 7.31 -12.82 -4.62
N PHE A 241 6.68 -11.66 -4.69
CA PHE A 241 5.56 -11.40 -5.61
C PHE A 241 5.99 -11.43 -7.09
N SER A 242 7.19 -10.93 -7.40
CA SER A 242 7.76 -11.04 -8.75
C SER A 242 8.08 -12.48 -9.14
N THR A 243 8.52 -13.30 -8.18
CA THR A 243 8.87 -14.72 -8.42
C THR A 243 7.63 -15.56 -8.68
N VAL A 244 6.55 -15.31 -7.92
CA VAL A 244 5.22 -15.88 -8.12
C VAL A 244 4.72 -15.62 -9.54
N SER A 245 4.90 -14.41 -10.06
CA SER A 245 4.45 -14.04 -11.42
C SER A 245 5.15 -14.79 -12.57
N PHE A 246 6.28 -15.47 -12.31
CA PHE A 246 6.98 -16.31 -13.29
C PHE A 246 6.69 -17.81 -13.13
N VAL A 247 6.11 -18.20 -11.99
CA VAL A 247 5.78 -19.61 -11.66
C VAL A 247 4.32 -19.93 -11.99
N PHE A 248 3.44 -18.92 -12.02
CA PHE A 248 2.03 -19.01 -12.41
C PHE A 248 1.78 -18.43 -13.80
#